data_AF-A0A9X8HEI2-F1
#
_entry.id   AF-A0A9X8HEI2-F1
#
_cell.length_a   1.000
_cell.length_b   1.000
_cell.length_c   1.000
_cell.angle_alpha   90.00
_cell.angle_beta   90.00
_cell.angle_gamma   90.00
#
_symmetry.space_group_name_H-M   'P 1'
#
loop_
_entity.id
_entity.type
_entity.pdbx_description
1 polymer ?
#
loop_
_entity_poly.entity_id
_entity_poly.type
_entity_poly.pdbx_seq_one_letter_code
_entity_poly.pdbx_strand_id
1 'polypeptide(L)'
;MVNPLTRCLEDYALPPFATLRVSDIVPAVRAAIAEMTLDVNAIEDDLSDPDADISWATVMDRLEIIDDPVNRLWRIVIHLSRVTDSPELRLAQSEVQAEVLTIQSRRAQSVPVFRAMQRLRASRGFHEYLTAEQQNAVAAGYDAATPAAGPWMLTLDRSNYSAVVTHCTNRSLRQLMYQAERTVATSPPYDNTPIIQEMLQLRREQAALLGFDSFASLSLENKMAPSASAVQDMLDLLRDKCVPLARAELADLEAFVKDVAPDVAATTLPLQHWDIAF
;
A
#
# COMPACT_ATOMS: atom_id res chain seq x y z
N MET A 1 -13.07 27.09 -17.12
CA MET A 1 -13.71 26.56 -15.91
C MET A 1 -12.57 26.09 -15.02
N VAL A 2 -12.51 26.53 -13.76
CA VAL A 2 -11.42 26.13 -12.84
C VAL A 2 -11.54 24.64 -12.57
N ASN A 3 -10.42 23.91 -12.63
CA ASN A 3 -10.39 22.48 -12.39
C ASN A 3 -10.89 22.17 -10.96
N PRO A 4 -11.89 21.26 -10.80
CA PRO A 4 -12.49 21.00 -9.48
C PRO A 4 -11.51 20.43 -8.46
N LEU A 5 -10.48 19.70 -8.91
CA LEU A 5 -9.43 19.19 -8.03
C LEU A 5 -8.48 20.30 -7.57
N THR A 6 -8.13 21.24 -8.46
CA THR A 6 -7.35 22.43 -8.07
C THR A 6 -8.11 23.27 -7.05
N ARG A 7 -9.39 23.54 -7.30
CA ARG A 7 -10.24 24.28 -6.36
C ARG A 7 -10.40 23.56 -5.01
N CYS A 8 -10.47 22.23 -5.01
CA CYS A 8 -10.51 21.43 -3.79
C CYS A 8 -9.28 21.63 -2.91
N LEU A 9 -8.11 21.82 -3.51
CA LEU A 9 -6.88 22.16 -2.79
C LEU A 9 -6.95 23.57 -2.23
N GLU A 10 -7.29 24.56 -3.07
CA GLU A 10 -7.39 25.97 -2.68
C GLU A 10 -8.38 26.20 -1.53
N ASP A 11 -9.56 25.59 -1.61
CA ASP A 11 -10.63 25.72 -0.61
C ASP A 11 -10.42 24.80 0.61
N TYR A 12 -9.35 23.98 0.63
CA TYR A 12 -9.13 22.89 1.61
C TYR A 12 -10.36 21.96 1.79
N ALA A 13 -11.25 21.90 0.79
CA ALA A 13 -12.52 21.21 0.86
C ALA A 13 -12.39 19.69 0.69
N LEU A 14 -13.46 18.96 1.01
CA LEU A 14 -13.52 17.53 0.72
C LEU A 14 -13.36 17.28 -0.80
N PRO A 15 -12.69 16.19 -1.22
CA PRO A 15 -12.57 15.86 -2.62
C PRO A 15 -13.94 15.79 -3.30
N PRO A 16 -14.13 16.44 -4.46
CA PRO A 16 -15.43 16.53 -5.12
C PRO A 16 -15.77 15.24 -5.88
N PHE A 17 -15.79 14.09 -5.20
CA PHE A 17 -15.97 12.76 -5.79
C PHE A 17 -17.22 12.63 -6.66
N ALA A 18 -18.30 13.36 -6.33
CA ALA A 18 -19.54 13.34 -7.09
C ALA A 18 -19.46 14.09 -8.44
N THR A 19 -18.51 15.00 -8.60
CA THR A 19 -18.43 15.90 -9.77
C THR A 19 -17.10 15.86 -10.50
N LEU A 20 -16.03 15.32 -9.90
CA LEU A 20 -14.73 15.19 -10.53
C LEU A 20 -14.81 14.23 -11.73
N ARG A 21 -14.00 14.51 -12.75
CA ARG A 21 -13.85 13.66 -13.93
C ARG A 21 -12.41 13.18 -14.02
N VAL A 22 -12.20 12.02 -14.64
CA VAL A 22 -10.84 11.50 -14.90
C VAL A 22 -9.99 12.52 -15.68
N SER A 23 -10.62 13.27 -16.59
CA SER A 23 -9.97 14.34 -17.35
C SER A 23 -9.41 15.49 -16.49
N ASP A 24 -9.87 15.63 -15.25
CA ASP A 24 -9.40 16.67 -14.33
C ASP A 24 -8.10 16.28 -13.63
N ILE A 25 -7.76 14.98 -13.58
CA ILE A 25 -6.62 14.46 -12.81
C ILE A 25 -5.29 14.98 -13.35
N VAL A 26 -5.01 14.71 -14.62
CA VAL A 26 -3.71 15.03 -15.22
C VAL A 26 -3.38 16.52 -15.15
N PRO A 27 -4.28 17.45 -15.51
CA PRO A 27 -4.01 18.89 -15.38
C PRO A 27 -3.82 19.35 -13.94
N ALA A 28 -4.61 18.84 -12.99
CA ALA A 28 -4.49 19.22 -11.58
C ALA A 28 -3.18 18.73 -10.97
N VAL A 29 -2.79 17.47 -11.25
CA VAL A 29 -1.54 16.90 -10.76
C VAL A 29 -0.34 17.66 -11.33
N ARG A 30 -0.31 17.94 -12.63
CA ARG A 30 0.79 18.71 -13.23
C ARG A 30 0.90 20.14 -12.68
N ALA A 31 -0.23 20.79 -12.40
CA ALA A 31 -0.23 22.09 -11.75
C ALA A 31 0.38 22.03 -10.34
N ALA A 32 -0.02 21.05 -9.52
CA ALA A 32 0.53 20.85 -8.18
C ALA A 32 2.02 20.46 -8.20
N ILE A 33 2.47 19.68 -9.20
CA ILE A 33 3.90 19.37 -9.38
C ILE A 33 4.70 20.64 -9.69
N ALA A 34 4.17 21.52 -10.54
CA ALA A 34 4.82 22.78 -10.87
C ALA A 34 4.94 23.70 -9.65
N GLU A 35 3.88 23.79 -8.85
CA GLU A 35 3.87 24.52 -7.57
C GLU A 35 4.89 23.95 -6.57
N MET A 36 4.82 22.63 -6.30
CA MET A 36 5.77 21.94 -5.42
C MET A 36 7.22 22.14 -5.90
N THR A 37 7.46 22.18 -7.21
CA THR A 37 8.81 22.43 -7.76
C THR A 37 9.33 23.82 -7.38
N LEU A 38 8.47 24.84 -7.50
CA LEU A 38 8.82 26.21 -7.11
C LEU A 38 9.05 26.31 -5.60
N ASP A 39 8.19 25.71 -4.79
CA ASP A 39 8.31 25.80 -3.34
C ASP A 39 9.51 25.02 -2.80
N VAL A 40 9.83 23.86 -3.40
CA VAL A 40 11.06 23.11 -3.08
C VAL A 40 12.30 23.95 -3.42
N ASN A 41 12.31 24.69 -4.53
CA ASN A 41 13.43 25.60 -4.83
C ASN A 41 13.52 26.70 -3.77
N ALA A 42 12.40 27.32 -3.41
CA ALA A 42 12.37 28.41 -2.44
C ALA A 42 12.84 27.96 -1.04
N ILE A 43 12.39 26.79 -0.56
CA ILE A 43 12.85 26.28 0.74
C ILE A 43 14.32 25.85 0.69
N GLU A 44 14.82 25.32 -0.43
CA GLU A 44 16.23 24.99 -0.60
C GLU A 44 17.12 26.24 -0.54
N ASP A 45 16.71 27.32 -1.20
CA ASP A 45 17.42 28.60 -1.17
C ASP A 45 17.44 29.17 0.25
N ASP A 46 16.29 29.23 0.92
CA ASP A 46 16.19 29.75 2.29
C ASP A 46 17.01 28.94 3.30
N LEU A 47 16.97 27.60 3.21
CA LEU A 47 17.70 26.72 4.13
C LEU A 47 19.20 26.62 3.83
N SER A 48 19.63 27.10 2.66
CA SER A 48 21.05 27.19 2.31
C SER A 48 21.75 28.37 2.97
N ASP A 49 21.01 29.34 3.50
CA ASP A 49 21.56 30.43 4.32
C ASP A 49 22.10 29.87 5.65
N PRO A 50 23.38 30.10 5.99
CA PRO A 50 23.95 29.72 7.29
C PRO A 50 23.16 30.26 8.49
N ASP A 51 22.59 31.46 8.35
CA ASP A 51 21.87 32.18 9.40
C ASP A 51 20.36 31.90 9.39
N ALA A 52 19.89 30.95 8.57
CA ALA A 52 18.49 30.54 8.52
C ALA A 52 17.94 30.16 9.90
N ASP A 53 16.73 30.65 10.22
CA ASP A 53 15.99 30.27 11.41
C ASP A 53 15.52 28.81 11.29
N ILE A 54 16.04 27.94 12.16
CA ILE A 54 15.71 26.51 12.18
C ILE A 54 14.79 26.22 13.35
N SER A 55 13.50 26.12 13.05
CA SER A 55 12.45 25.71 13.98
C SER A 55 11.58 24.64 13.33
N TRP A 56 10.69 24.04 14.12
CA TRP A 56 9.71 23.09 13.59
C TRP A 56 8.84 23.73 12.51
N ALA A 57 8.42 24.98 12.73
CA ALA A 57 7.59 25.73 11.79
C ALA A 57 8.31 26.06 10.47
N THR A 58 9.57 26.49 10.54
CA THR A 58 10.32 26.89 9.33
C THR A 58 10.78 25.71 8.48
N VAL A 59 10.89 24.53 9.08
CA VAL A 59 11.32 23.29 8.41
C VAL A 59 10.15 22.33 8.20
N MET A 60 9.61 21.74 9.27
CA MET A 60 8.64 20.65 9.17
C MET A 60 7.27 21.10 8.70
N ASP A 61 6.70 22.16 9.29
CA ASP A 61 5.37 22.65 8.88
C ASP A 61 5.41 23.17 7.44
N ARG A 62 6.48 23.88 7.08
CA ARG A 62 6.68 24.33 5.70
C ARG A 62 6.77 23.15 4.73
N LEU A 63 7.50 22.09 5.09
CA LEU A 63 7.60 20.89 4.27
C LEU A 63 6.27 20.13 4.16
N GLU A 64 5.44 20.12 5.20
CA GLU A 64 4.09 19.58 5.16
C GLU A 64 3.22 20.35 4.16
N ILE A 65 3.27 21.68 4.18
CA ILE A 65 2.55 22.54 3.24
C ILE A 65 3.00 22.28 1.80
N ILE A 66 4.31 22.20 1.56
CA ILE A 66 4.88 21.96 0.22
C ILE A 66 4.42 20.61 -0.35
N ASP A 67 4.31 19.60 0.52
CA ASP A 67 3.93 18.25 0.14
C ASP A 67 2.44 18.06 -0.05
N ASP A 68 1.60 18.81 0.68
CA ASP A 68 0.17 18.54 0.79
C ASP A 68 -0.55 18.54 -0.57
N PRO A 69 -0.35 19.51 -1.49
CA PRO A 69 -1.08 19.53 -2.77
C PRO A 69 -0.90 18.25 -3.59
N VAL A 70 0.36 17.86 -3.83
CA VAL A 70 0.68 16.64 -4.60
C VAL A 70 0.22 15.40 -3.85
N ASN A 71 0.46 15.33 -2.53
CA ASN A 71 0.06 14.17 -1.74
C ASN A 71 -1.47 14.01 -1.66
N ARG A 72 -2.23 15.09 -1.49
CA ARG A 72 -3.69 15.08 -1.42
C ARG A 72 -4.30 14.66 -2.75
N LEU A 73 -3.83 15.22 -3.87
CA LEU A 73 -4.26 14.79 -5.20
C LEU A 73 -3.89 13.33 -5.46
N TRP A 74 -2.66 12.93 -5.13
CA TRP A 74 -2.23 11.55 -5.35
C TRP A 74 -3.00 10.57 -4.47
N ARG A 75 -3.37 10.95 -3.25
CA ARG A 75 -4.27 10.17 -2.38
C ARG A 75 -5.67 10.03 -2.99
N ILE A 76 -6.21 11.07 -3.63
CA ILE A 76 -7.48 10.97 -4.37
C ILE A 76 -7.33 9.96 -5.52
N VAL A 77 -6.26 10.04 -6.30
CA VAL A 77 -6.01 9.11 -7.41
C VAL A 77 -5.86 7.66 -6.92
N ILE A 78 -5.06 7.43 -5.87
CA ILE A 78 -4.87 6.10 -5.25
C ILE A 78 -6.18 5.59 -4.64
N HIS A 79 -6.97 6.47 -4.02
CA HIS A 79 -8.27 6.09 -3.47
C HIS A 79 -9.20 5.65 -4.59
N LEU A 80 -9.33 6.45 -5.65
CA LEU A 80 -10.16 6.13 -6.81
C LEU A 80 -9.71 4.82 -7.47
N SER A 81 -8.40 4.57 -7.60
CA SER A 81 -7.91 3.31 -8.18
C SER A 81 -8.14 2.08 -7.30
N ARG A 82 -8.43 2.27 -6.01
CA ARG A 82 -8.79 1.20 -5.08
C ARG A 82 -10.29 0.97 -4.94
N VAL A 83 -11.11 2.03 -5.06
CA VAL A 83 -12.56 1.95 -4.79
C VAL A 83 -13.44 2.08 -6.02
N THR A 84 -12.91 2.61 -7.13
CA THR A 84 -13.64 2.84 -8.39
C THR A 84 -12.70 2.79 -9.59
N ASP A 85 -11.93 1.70 -9.69
CA ASP A 85 -10.97 1.51 -10.79
C ASP A 85 -11.66 1.49 -12.17
N SER A 86 -11.02 2.08 -13.18
CA SER A 86 -11.51 2.11 -14.56
C SER A 86 -10.35 2.20 -15.55
N PRO A 87 -10.51 1.74 -16.81
CA PRO A 87 -9.48 1.88 -17.83
C PRO A 87 -9.03 3.34 -18.05
N GLU A 88 -9.96 4.31 -18.07
CA GLU A 88 -9.59 5.72 -18.21
C GLU A 88 -8.78 6.21 -17.01
N LEU A 89 -9.15 5.82 -15.78
CA LEU A 89 -8.41 6.19 -14.57
C LEU A 89 -7.01 5.60 -14.55
N ARG A 90 -6.85 4.34 -14.97
CA ARG A 90 -5.52 3.70 -15.07
C ARG A 90 -4.62 4.44 -16.06
N LEU A 91 -5.15 4.84 -17.22
CA LEU A 91 -4.39 5.62 -18.20
C LEU A 91 -3.98 6.98 -17.64
N ALA A 92 -4.91 7.72 -17.02
CA ALA A 92 -4.62 9.00 -16.41
C ALA A 92 -3.58 8.88 -15.28
N GLN A 93 -3.69 7.85 -14.43
CA GLN A 93 -2.71 7.57 -13.38
C GLN A 93 -1.34 7.23 -13.97
N SER A 94 -1.27 6.30 -14.93
CA SER A 94 -0.02 5.89 -15.56
C SER A 94 0.68 7.05 -16.27
N GLU A 95 -0.07 8.00 -16.85
CA GLU A 95 0.49 9.16 -17.53
C GLU A 95 1.34 10.04 -16.60
N VAL A 96 0.87 10.30 -15.38
CA VAL A 96 1.55 11.22 -14.44
C VAL A 96 2.34 10.53 -13.34
N GLN A 97 2.24 9.20 -13.21
CA GLN A 97 2.88 8.44 -12.12
C GLN A 97 4.39 8.67 -12.07
N ALA A 98 5.07 8.67 -13.22
CA ALA A 98 6.51 8.92 -13.26
C ALA A 98 6.85 10.35 -12.79
N GLU A 99 6.10 11.35 -13.25
CA GLU A 99 6.29 12.76 -12.87
C GLU A 99 6.13 12.97 -11.36
N VAL A 100 5.10 12.38 -10.76
CA VAL A 100 4.85 12.41 -9.30
C VAL A 100 6.01 11.79 -8.53
N LEU A 101 6.46 10.60 -8.94
CA LEU A 101 7.58 9.93 -8.28
C LEU A 101 8.88 10.72 -8.40
N THR A 102 9.12 11.37 -9.54
CA THR A 102 10.31 12.20 -9.75
C THR A 102 10.33 13.39 -8.80
N ILE A 103 9.24 14.17 -8.69
CA ILE A 103 9.24 15.34 -7.80
C ILE A 103 9.30 14.95 -6.32
N GLN A 104 8.59 13.89 -5.92
CA GLN A 104 8.65 13.36 -4.56
C GLN A 104 10.07 12.89 -4.20
N SER A 105 10.74 12.17 -5.11
CA SER A 105 12.11 11.72 -4.91
C SER A 105 13.08 12.89 -4.82
N ARG A 106 12.94 13.91 -5.69
CA ARG A 106 13.77 15.13 -5.64
C ARG A 106 13.66 15.82 -4.27
N ARG A 107 12.43 16.09 -3.81
CA ARG A 107 12.18 16.71 -2.50
C ARG A 107 12.77 15.88 -1.37
N ALA A 108 12.56 14.56 -1.39
CA ALA A 108 13.07 13.66 -0.35
C ALA A 108 14.61 13.56 -0.33
N GLN A 109 15.27 13.78 -1.47
CA GLN A 109 16.72 13.72 -1.63
C GLN A 109 17.41 15.09 -1.49
N SER A 110 16.66 16.14 -1.15
CA SER A 110 17.19 17.50 -0.98
C SER A 110 18.21 17.58 0.16
N VAL A 111 19.47 17.87 -0.20
CA VAL A 111 20.58 18.00 0.76
C VAL A 111 20.41 19.20 1.69
N PRO A 112 20.00 20.41 1.24
CA PRO A 112 19.73 21.54 2.14
C PRO A 112 18.67 21.20 3.19
N VAL A 113 17.54 20.62 2.76
CA VAL A 113 16.46 20.20 3.65
C VAL A 113 16.94 19.17 4.68
N PHE A 114 17.69 18.16 4.23
CA PHE A 114 18.24 17.14 5.14
C PHE A 114 19.15 17.75 6.22
N ARG A 115 20.04 18.67 5.84
CA ARG A 115 20.92 19.37 6.80
C ARG A 115 20.13 20.22 7.79
N ALA A 116 19.07 20.91 7.34
CA ALA A 116 18.19 21.67 8.20
C ALA A 116 17.45 20.78 9.21
N MET A 117 16.95 19.61 8.80
CA MET A 117 16.34 18.63 9.70
C MET A 117 17.33 18.12 10.76
N GLN A 118 18.61 17.91 10.40
CA GLN A 118 19.64 17.53 11.36
C GLN A 118 19.87 18.64 12.41
N ARG A 119 19.91 19.91 11.98
CA ARG A 119 19.99 21.08 12.89
C ARG A 119 18.76 21.16 13.80
N LEU A 120 17.57 20.98 13.25
CA LEU A 120 16.30 20.99 14.00
C LEU A 120 16.26 19.89 15.05
N ARG A 121 16.63 18.66 14.70
CA ARG A 121 16.66 17.52 15.63
C ARG A 121 17.62 17.74 16.81
N ALA A 122 18.73 18.46 16.58
CA ALA A 122 19.66 18.86 17.63
C ALA A 122 19.14 20.01 18.50
N SER A 123 18.02 20.65 18.13
CA SER A 123 17.43 21.76 18.85
C SER A 123 16.52 21.28 20.00
N ARG A 124 16.38 22.14 21.02
CA ARG A 124 15.57 21.86 22.21
C ARG A 124 14.06 21.75 21.91
N GLY A 125 13.57 22.42 20.87
CA GLY A 125 12.13 22.47 20.51
C GLY A 125 11.59 21.21 19.83
N PHE A 126 12.46 20.26 19.45
CA PHE A 126 12.03 18.99 18.83
C PHE A 126 11.26 18.07 19.79
N HIS A 127 11.42 18.23 21.11
CA HIS A 127 10.94 17.28 22.11
C HIS A 127 9.52 17.54 22.65
N GLU A 128 8.71 18.42 22.03
CA GLU A 128 7.47 18.93 22.64
C GLU A 128 6.13 18.55 21.95
N TYR A 129 6.09 17.68 20.92
CA TYR A 129 4.84 17.45 20.13
C TYR A 129 4.38 15.98 20.01
N LEU A 130 3.05 15.75 20.09
CA LEU A 130 2.31 14.50 19.79
C LEU A 130 1.01 14.81 18.98
N THR A 131 0.53 13.85 18.16
CA THR A 131 -0.26 14.07 16.92
C THR A 131 -1.69 13.48 16.86
N ALA A 132 -2.38 13.82 15.76
CA ALA A 132 -3.82 13.77 15.48
C ALA A 132 -4.41 12.40 15.05
N GLU A 133 -3.69 11.29 15.27
CA GLU A 133 -4.08 9.95 14.79
C GLU A 133 -5.28 9.33 15.55
N GLN A 134 -5.79 9.99 16.59
CA GLN A 134 -6.86 9.46 17.45
C GLN A 134 -8.28 9.58 16.88
N GLN A 135 -8.51 10.21 15.72
CA GLN A 135 -9.84 10.80 15.48
C GLN A 135 -10.81 10.21 14.44
N ASN A 136 -10.50 9.36 13.45
CA ASN A 136 -11.49 9.15 12.36
C ASN A 136 -11.65 7.72 11.79
N ALA A 137 -12.78 7.05 12.06
CA ALA A 137 -13.10 5.66 11.61
C ALA A 137 -14.59 5.32 11.31
N VAL A 138 -15.50 6.25 10.98
CA VAL A 138 -16.97 5.97 11.08
C VAL A 138 -17.79 5.71 9.79
N ALA A 139 -17.37 6.03 8.57
CA ALA A 139 -18.37 6.16 7.48
C ALA A 139 -18.21 5.19 6.28
N ALA A 140 -19.02 4.13 6.18
CA ALA A 140 -19.25 3.39 4.92
C ALA A 140 -20.57 2.56 4.96
N GLY A 141 -21.55 2.82 4.06
CA GLY A 141 -22.87 2.17 4.01
C GLY A 141 -23.40 1.91 2.58
N TYR A 142 -24.25 0.89 2.41
CA TYR A 142 -24.92 0.47 1.16
C TYR A 142 -26.25 -0.27 1.43
N ASP A 143 -27.35 0.06 0.72
CA ASP A 143 -28.74 -0.16 1.22
C ASP A 143 -29.73 -1.00 0.36
N ALA A 144 -29.38 -1.62 -0.78
CA ALA A 144 -30.41 -2.21 -1.67
C ALA A 144 -30.25 -3.69 -2.12
N ALA A 145 -29.12 -4.33 -1.87
CA ALA A 145 -29.01 -5.79 -2.00
C ALA A 145 -29.44 -6.44 -0.68
N THR A 146 -30.26 -7.49 -0.72
CA THR A 146 -30.56 -8.24 0.51
C THR A 146 -29.74 -9.52 0.55
N PRO A 147 -29.23 -9.93 1.72
CA PRO A 147 -28.60 -11.24 1.86
C PRO A 147 -29.52 -12.41 1.45
N ALA A 148 -30.85 -12.24 1.56
CA ALA A 148 -31.85 -13.29 1.34
C ALA A 148 -32.29 -13.47 -0.12
N ALA A 149 -32.22 -12.43 -0.95
CA ALA A 149 -32.65 -12.47 -2.35
C ALA A 149 -31.53 -11.95 -3.24
N GLY A 150 -30.97 -12.85 -4.05
CA GLY A 150 -29.93 -12.55 -5.02
C GLY A 150 -30.39 -11.60 -6.14
N PRO A 151 -29.52 -11.34 -7.14
CA PRO A 151 -28.32 -12.10 -7.44
C PRO A 151 -27.17 -11.81 -6.46
N TRP A 152 -26.37 -12.84 -6.17
CA TRP A 152 -25.11 -12.70 -5.43
C TRP A 152 -23.95 -12.72 -6.41
N MET A 153 -23.11 -11.70 -6.36
CA MET A 153 -21.85 -11.65 -7.08
C MET A 153 -20.73 -11.95 -6.10
N LEU A 154 -20.05 -13.08 -6.30
CA LEU A 154 -18.87 -13.43 -5.50
C LEU A 154 -17.65 -12.78 -6.14
N THR A 155 -17.03 -11.86 -5.41
CA THR A 155 -15.75 -11.25 -5.76
C THR A 155 -14.61 -11.86 -4.96
N LEU A 156 -13.38 -11.62 -5.38
CA LEU A 156 -12.17 -12.17 -4.73
C LEU A 156 -11.64 -11.28 -3.60
N ASP A 157 -12.36 -10.21 -3.22
CA ASP A 157 -12.00 -9.45 -2.02
C ASP A 157 -12.07 -10.35 -0.78
N ARG A 158 -11.25 -10.02 0.22
CA ARG A 158 -11.00 -10.90 1.36
C ARG A 158 -12.26 -11.32 2.11
N SER A 159 -13.26 -10.44 2.21
CA SER A 159 -14.51 -10.73 2.92
C SER A 159 -15.32 -11.80 2.20
N ASN A 160 -15.51 -11.67 0.89
CA ASN A 160 -16.24 -12.64 0.08
C ASN A 160 -15.47 -13.96 -0.05
N TYR A 161 -14.17 -13.90 -0.33
CA TYR A 161 -13.32 -15.09 -0.42
C TYR A 161 -13.34 -15.90 0.88
N SER A 162 -13.07 -15.26 2.02
CA SER A 162 -13.00 -15.93 3.32
C SER A 162 -14.33 -16.59 3.69
N ALA A 163 -15.47 -15.92 3.44
CA ALA A 163 -16.78 -16.49 3.72
C ALA A 163 -17.05 -17.76 2.91
N VAL A 164 -16.65 -17.80 1.64
CA VAL A 164 -16.83 -18.97 0.79
C VAL A 164 -15.93 -20.13 1.22
N VAL A 165 -14.62 -19.89 1.40
CA VAL A 165 -13.70 -20.99 1.74
C VAL A 165 -13.90 -21.54 3.15
N THR A 166 -14.50 -20.78 4.06
CA THR A 166 -14.77 -21.22 5.45
C THR A 166 -16.17 -21.83 5.62
N HIS A 167 -17.19 -21.37 4.90
CA HIS A 167 -18.58 -21.80 5.19
C HIS A 167 -19.29 -22.47 4.03
N CYS A 168 -18.79 -22.38 2.80
CA CYS A 168 -19.49 -22.96 1.66
C CYS A 168 -19.33 -24.48 1.64
N THR A 169 -20.43 -25.20 1.80
CA THR A 169 -20.47 -26.67 1.73
C THR A 169 -20.16 -27.20 0.32
N ASN A 170 -20.29 -26.37 -0.72
CA ASN A 170 -19.92 -26.73 -2.09
C ASN A 170 -18.40 -26.68 -2.28
N ARG A 171 -17.76 -27.85 -2.19
CA ARG A 171 -16.30 -28.00 -2.36
C ARG A 171 -15.79 -27.50 -3.70
N SER A 172 -16.51 -27.73 -4.80
CA SER A 172 -16.11 -27.26 -6.13
C SER A 172 -16.11 -25.72 -6.21
N LEU A 173 -17.04 -25.06 -5.53
CA LEU A 173 -17.04 -23.60 -5.43
C LEU A 173 -15.87 -23.08 -4.59
N ARG A 174 -15.54 -23.73 -3.46
CA ARG A 174 -14.33 -23.39 -2.68
C ARG A 174 -13.06 -23.55 -3.51
N GLN A 175 -12.94 -24.65 -4.25
CA GLN A 175 -11.81 -24.90 -5.15
C GLN A 175 -11.69 -23.82 -6.21
N LEU A 176 -12.81 -23.47 -6.87
CA LEU A 176 -12.85 -22.42 -7.89
C LEU A 176 -12.40 -21.07 -7.32
N MET A 177 -12.93 -20.66 -6.16
CA MET A 177 -12.56 -19.40 -5.51
C MET A 177 -11.10 -19.38 -5.07
N TYR A 178 -10.60 -20.48 -4.48
CA TYR A 178 -9.19 -20.64 -4.11
C TYR A 178 -8.26 -20.48 -5.31
N GLN A 179 -8.54 -21.20 -6.40
CA GLN A 179 -7.71 -21.14 -7.61
C GLN A 179 -7.76 -19.76 -8.28
N ALA A 180 -8.95 -19.14 -8.32
CA ALA A 180 -9.11 -17.80 -8.87
C ALA A 180 -8.33 -16.75 -8.05
N GLU A 181 -8.38 -16.83 -6.71
CA GLU A 181 -7.68 -15.88 -5.84
C GLU A 181 -6.15 -16.08 -5.87
N ARG A 182 -5.66 -17.32 -5.96
CA ARG A 182 -4.22 -17.62 -6.07
C ARG A 182 -3.60 -17.28 -7.43
N THR A 183 -4.40 -17.12 -8.48
CA THR A 183 -3.94 -16.80 -9.85
C THR A 183 -4.27 -15.38 -10.29
N VAL A 184 -4.72 -14.53 -9.37
CA VAL A 184 -4.88 -13.09 -9.64
C VAL A 184 -3.56 -12.52 -10.14
N ALA A 185 -3.62 -11.82 -11.27
CA ALA A 185 -2.49 -11.14 -11.88
C ALA A 185 -1.32 -12.08 -12.29
N THR A 186 -1.62 -13.31 -12.69
CA THR A 186 -0.62 -14.27 -13.22
C THR A 186 -0.81 -14.58 -14.72
N SER A 187 -1.62 -13.80 -15.44
CA SER A 187 -1.90 -14.02 -16.86
C SER A 187 -2.24 -12.71 -17.59
N PRO A 188 -1.97 -12.61 -18.90
CA PRO A 188 -2.26 -11.41 -19.67
C PRO A 188 -3.74 -10.99 -19.62
N PRO A 189 -4.06 -9.69 -19.66
CA PRO A 189 -3.14 -8.54 -19.75
C PRO A 189 -2.59 -8.06 -18.40
N TYR A 190 -2.94 -8.71 -17.28
CA TYR A 190 -2.64 -8.25 -15.92
C TYR A 190 -1.51 -9.04 -15.25
N ASP A 191 -0.64 -9.66 -16.03
CA ASP A 191 0.44 -10.50 -15.49
C ASP A 191 1.51 -9.65 -14.79
N ASN A 192 1.62 -9.82 -13.47
CA ASN A 192 2.62 -9.14 -12.65
C ASN A 192 3.97 -9.87 -12.62
N THR A 193 4.08 -11.07 -13.19
CA THR A 193 5.34 -11.84 -13.24
C THR A 193 6.50 -11.04 -13.83
N PRO A 194 6.40 -10.43 -15.04
CA PRO A 194 7.50 -9.64 -15.60
C PRO A 194 7.82 -8.38 -14.76
N ILE A 195 6.79 -7.75 -14.18
CA ILE A 195 6.95 -6.56 -13.32
C ILE A 195 7.74 -6.93 -12.06
N ILE A 196 7.43 -8.08 -11.44
CA ILE A 196 8.17 -8.55 -10.26
C ILE A 196 9.62 -8.85 -10.60
N GLN A 197 9.89 -9.47 -11.75
CA GLN A 197 11.25 -9.76 -12.21
C GLN A 197 12.06 -8.48 -12.40
N GLU A 198 11.49 -7.48 -13.08
CA GLU A 198 12.12 -6.17 -13.27
C GLU A 198 12.35 -5.46 -11.92
N MET A 199 11.35 -5.45 -11.04
CA MET A 199 11.46 -4.86 -9.70
C MET A 199 12.58 -5.51 -8.88
N LEU A 200 12.74 -6.83 -8.94
CA LEU A 200 13.82 -7.54 -8.25
C LEU A 200 15.20 -7.20 -8.83
N GLN A 201 15.30 -7.07 -10.16
CA GLN A 201 16.52 -6.64 -10.84
C GLN A 201 16.92 -5.22 -10.40
N LEU A 202 15.99 -4.27 -10.49
CA LEU A 202 16.24 -2.86 -10.13
C LEU A 202 16.60 -2.70 -8.65
N ARG A 203 15.94 -3.44 -7.76
CA ARG A 203 16.28 -3.45 -6.32
C ARG A 203 17.69 -3.95 -6.06
N ARG A 204 18.15 -4.95 -6.80
CA ARG A 204 19.52 -5.46 -6.70
C ARG A 204 20.53 -4.43 -7.19
N GLU A 205 20.27 -3.79 -8.33
CA GLU A 205 21.11 -2.72 -8.87
C GLU A 205 21.20 -1.53 -7.92
N GLN A 206 20.06 -1.11 -7.34
CA GLN A 206 20.01 -0.05 -6.34
C GLN A 206 20.88 -0.36 -5.12
N ALA A 207 20.79 -1.58 -4.58
CA ALA A 207 21.61 -1.99 -3.45
C ALA A 207 23.10 -1.96 -3.80
N ALA A 208 23.49 -2.48 -4.97
CA ALA A 208 24.87 -2.50 -5.42
C ALA A 208 25.45 -1.09 -5.60
N LEU A 209 24.68 -0.16 -6.19
CA LEU A 209 25.09 1.24 -6.35
C LEU A 209 25.34 1.96 -5.01
N LEU A 210 24.61 1.57 -3.97
CA LEU A 210 24.74 2.11 -2.62
C LEU A 210 25.76 1.34 -1.77
N GLY A 211 26.46 0.36 -2.34
CA GLY A 211 27.49 -0.42 -1.65
C GLY A 211 26.97 -1.55 -0.75
N PHE A 212 25.72 -1.98 -0.93
CA PHE A 212 25.13 -3.09 -0.19
C PHE A 212 25.11 -4.39 -1.01
N ASP A 213 25.34 -5.52 -0.36
CA ASP A 213 25.33 -6.85 -1.00
C ASP A 213 23.94 -7.30 -1.48
N SER A 214 22.87 -6.76 -0.89
CA SER A 214 21.49 -7.09 -1.23
C SER A 214 20.52 -5.97 -0.89
N PHE A 215 19.35 -5.98 -1.52
CA PHE A 215 18.27 -5.06 -1.16
C PHE A 215 17.75 -5.29 0.27
N ALA A 216 17.86 -6.51 0.80
CA ALA A 216 17.50 -6.80 2.19
C ALA A 216 18.44 -6.04 3.15
N SER A 217 19.75 -6.06 2.89
CA SER A 217 20.75 -5.30 3.66
C SER A 217 20.47 -3.80 3.58
N LEU A 218 20.25 -3.26 2.38
CA LEU A 218 19.87 -1.85 2.19
C LEU A 218 18.59 -1.48 2.96
N SER A 219 17.56 -2.32 2.91
CA SER A 219 16.28 -2.09 3.58
C SER A 219 16.39 -2.09 5.11
N LEU A 220 17.30 -2.89 5.66
CA LEU A 220 17.48 -3.07 7.10
C LEU A 220 18.26 -1.95 7.78
N GLU A 221 19.04 -1.16 7.02
CA GLU A 221 19.85 -0.05 7.55
C GLU A 221 19.07 0.91 8.46
N ASN A 222 17.78 1.12 8.15
CA ASN A 222 16.87 1.97 8.91
C ASN A 222 15.79 1.19 9.70
N LYS A 223 16.03 -0.09 10.02
CA LYS A 223 15.10 -0.95 10.78
C LYS A 223 15.74 -1.48 12.06
N MET A 224 14.93 -2.00 12.97
CA MET A 224 15.41 -2.51 14.26
C MET A 224 16.20 -3.83 14.14
N ALA A 225 15.92 -4.65 13.12
CA ALA A 225 16.62 -5.91 12.94
C ALA A 225 18.05 -5.65 12.44
N PRO A 226 19.08 -6.23 13.09
CA PRO A 226 20.46 -5.81 12.88
C PRO A 226 21.09 -6.34 11.59
N SER A 227 20.52 -7.39 10.99
CA SER A 227 21.01 -7.97 9.73
C SER A 227 19.98 -8.90 9.10
N ALA A 228 20.17 -9.23 7.82
CA ALA A 228 19.34 -10.21 7.13
C ALA A 228 19.47 -11.61 7.74
N SER A 229 20.65 -11.99 8.24
CA SER A 229 20.86 -13.26 8.95
C SER A 229 20.06 -13.31 10.24
N ALA A 230 20.04 -12.24 11.04
CA ALA A 230 19.27 -12.20 12.27
C ALA A 230 17.76 -12.36 12.02
N VAL A 231 17.25 -11.80 10.91
CA VAL A 231 15.86 -12.04 10.47
C VAL A 231 15.66 -13.50 10.09
N GLN A 232 16.57 -14.09 9.33
CA GLN A 232 16.49 -15.50 8.92
C GLN A 232 16.53 -16.46 10.13
N ASP A 233 17.44 -16.25 11.07
CA ASP A 233 17.55 -17.04 12.31
C ASP A 233 16.26 -16.99 13.13
N MET A 234 15.64 -15.80 13.21
CA MET A 234 14.34 -15.63 13.88
C MET A 234 13.23 -16.40 13.16
N LEU A 235 13.17 -16.34 11.83
CA LEU A 235 12.18 -17.09 11.04
C LEU A 235 12.38 -18.60 11.14
N ASP A 236 13.62 -19.08 11.14
CA ASP A 236 13.96 -20.50 11.28
C ASP A 236 13.59 -21.02 12.68
N LEU A 237 13.85 -20.24 13.73
CA LEU A 237 13.41 -20.57 15.09
C LEU A 237 11.89 -20.70 15.19
N LEU A 238 11.13 -19.80 14.54
CA LEU A 238 9.67 -19.89 14.49
C LEU A 238 9.22 -21.13 13.71
N ARG A 239 9.80 -21.37 12.52
CA ARG A 239 9.49 -22.53 11.69
C ARG A 239 9.68 -23.83 12.48
N ASP A 240 10.81 -24.00 13.15
CA ASP A 240 11.17 -25.24 13.83
C ASP A 240 10.20 -25.56 14.99
N LYS A 241 9.61 -24.52 15.61
CA LYS A 241 8.57 -24.66 16.64
C LYS A 241 7.17 -24.87 16.05
N CYS A 242 6.83 -24.18 14.97
CA CYS A 242 5.47 -24.16 14.41
C CYS A 242 5.18 -25.34 13.47
N VAL A 243 6.15 -25.83 12.70
CA VAL A 243 5.93 -26.89 11.71
C VAL A 243 5.45 -28.21 12.32
N PRO A 244 6.01 -28.70 13.45
CA PRO A 244 5.49 -29.90 14.09
C PRO A 244 4.03 -29.75 14.54
N LEU A 245 3.66 -28.58 15.07
CA LEU A 245 2.30 -28.26 15.49
C LEU A 245 1.33 -28.20 14.30
N ALA A 246 1.71 -27.50 13.23
CA ALA A 246 0.88 -27.40 12.02
C ALA A 246 0.63 -28.78 11.36
N ARG A 247 1.61 -29.68 11.42
CA ARG A 247 1.44 -31.07 10.96
C ARG A 247 0.48 -31.87 11.84
N ALA A 248 0.53 -31.67 13.15
CA ALA A 248 -0.41 -32.28 14.08
C ALA A 248 -1.84 -31.77 13.86
N GLU A 249 -2.01 -30.45 13.72
CA GLU A 249 -3.31 -29.82 13.43
C GLU A 249 -3.91 -30.34 12.11
N LEU A 250 -3.10 -30.50 11.06
CA LEU A 250 -3.58 -31.08 9.80
C LEU A 250 -4.02 -32.55 9.98
N ALA A 251 -3.26 -33.35 10.73
CA ALA A 251 -3.63 -34.73 11.02
C ALA A 251 -4.93 -34.82 11.84
N ASP A 252 -5.12 -33.91 12.79
CA ASP A 252 -6.33 -33.82 13.60
C ASP A 252 -7.55 -33.45 12.74
N LEU A 253 -7.40 -32.50 11.80
CA LEU A 253 -8.46 -32.16 10.83
C LEU A 253 -8.82 -33.36 9.94
N GLU A 254 -7.82 -34.09 9.43
CA GLU A 254 -8.08 -35.29 8.62
C GLU A 254 -8.76 -36.40 9.44
N ALA A 255 -8.42 -36.55 10.72
CA ALA A 255 -9.07 -37.49 11.63
C ALA A 255 -10.52 -37.09 11.91
N PHE A 256 -10.77 -35.80 12.15
CA PHE A 256 -12.11 -35.25 12.36
C PHE A 256 -13.04 -35.52 11.17
N VAL A 257 -12.56 -35.31 9.94
CA VAL A 257 -13.35 -35.58 8.73
C VAL A 257 -13.72 -37.07 8.62
N LYS A 258 -12.80 -37.98 8.96
CA LYS A 258 -13.07 -39.43 8.97
C LYS A 258 -14.14 -39.82 10.00
N ASP A 259 -14.15 -39.16 11.15
CA ASP A 259 -15.08 -39.45 12.25
C ASP A 259 -16.49 -38.92 11.96
N VAL A 260 -16.60 -37.66 11.53
CA VAL A 260 -17.89 -36.96 11.39
C VAL A 260 -18.55 -37.19 10.02
N ALA A 261 -17.77 -37.47 8.98
CA ALA A 261 -18.29 -37.63 7.62
C ALA A 261 -17.52 -38.71 6.82
N PRO A 262 -17.60 -40.00 7.21
CA PRO A 262 -16.81 -41.09 6.61
C PRO A 262 -17.05 -41.26 5.10
N ASP A 263 -18.29 -41.04 4.63
CA ASP A 263 -18.61 -41.12 3.20
C ASP A 263 -17.96 -39.98 2.39
N VAL A 264 -17.76 -38.81 3.00
CA VAL A 264 -17.10 -37.64 2.40
C VAL A 264 -15.58 -37.80 2.46
N ALA A 265 -15.05 -38.41 3.53
CA ALA A 265 -13.62 -38.63 3.74
C ALA A 265 -12.99 -39.42 2.57
N ALA A 266 -13.70 -40.41 2.02
CA ALA A 266 -13.22 -41.23 0.90
C ALA A 266 -12.95 -40.43 -0.39
N THR A 267 -13.57 -39.26 -0.56
CA THR A 267 -13.44 -38.43 -1.77
C THR A 267 -12.74 -37.09 -1.53
N THR A 268 -12.47 -36.74 -0.27
CA THR A 268 -11.94 -35.43 0.13
C THR A 268 -10.51 -35.51 0.66
N LEU A 269 -10.07 -36.68 1.14
CA LEU A 269 -8.71 -36.88 1.65
C LEU A 269 -7.72 -37.27 0.53
N PRO A 270 -6.45 -36.81 0.61
CA PRO A 270 -5.91 -35.87 1.60
C PRO A 270 -6.48 -34.45 1.42
N LEU A 271 -6.62 -33.71 2.52
CA LEU A 271 -7.18 -32.36 2.48
C LEU A 271 -6.37 -31.46 1.54
N GLN A 272 -7.07 -30.70 0.71
CA GLN A 272 -6.47 -29.71 -0.18
C GLN A 272 -6.51 -28.32 0.46
N HIS A 273 -5.78 -27.37 -0.11
CA HIS A 273 -5.72 -26.00 0.44
C HIS A 273 -7.10 -25.31 0.57
N TRP A 274 -8.05 -25.62 -0.32
CA TRP A 274 -9.43 -25.11 -0.26
C TRP A 274 -10.36 -25.88 0.70
N ASP A 275 -9.83 -26.88 1.41
CA ASP A 275 -10.53 -27.63 2.44
C ASP A 275 -10.07 -27.24 3.86
N ILE A 276 -8.91 -26.59 4.02
CA ILE A 276 -8.32 -26.33 5.35
C ILE A 276 -9.15 -25.37 6.21
N ALA A 277 -9.79 -24.38 5.60
CA ALA A 277 -10.53 -23.35 6.32
C ALA A 277 -11.99 -23.73 6.61
N PHE A 278 -12.52 -24.76 5.94
CA PHE A 278 -13.91 -25.22 6.04
C PHE A 278 -14.04 -26.28 7.13
#